data_AF-A0A9X4RPV3-F1
#
_entry.id   AF-A0A9X4RPV3-F1
#
_cell.length_a   1.000
_cell.length_b   1.000
_cell.length_c   1.000
_cell.angle_alpha   90.00
_cell.angle_beta   90.00
_cell.angle_gamma   90.00
#
_symmetry.space_group_name_H-M   'P 1'
#
loop_
_entity.id
_entity.type
_entity.pdbx_description
1 polymer ?
#
loop_
_entity_poly.entity_id
_entity_poly.type
_entity_poly.pdbx_seq_one_letter_code
_entity_poly.pdbx_strand_id
1 'polypeptide(L)'
;MKTSERAREDHEQEAPHAKRGGKSHNSAAAALRLRLSSPNYVKATHQGGPEAVVKVVSFARGSQARLLMEYIGRIGKDIDPSQEIELEDHGGFIYRGQGDIQKIFEEWAKDFERANPGTKRPPRDVTHIVFSAGADNTPRNRRRTLAAAREVAQEHFGAKGYDYLIGLHQDADKPHVHILVRNHHREGGKKFKLNPADLFVIRDHFARALREVGLDHVATLQRDRPKDTAAIRAEIDTGIKKLRQKENWLRIQMEKAAPDVNALKHREAILETVIRLNEQIKKITKSKSPERAMLMGETRNIKRALLKSEPDLQTQIESTVRSLGREALQYRELINELTNPKPKAAAIHLSRQELKSREKYLAGLEQRTARDIALAREAIKKSEASKPDKELALDVLRQHSRLMKGVSIDRETDKFLDRLAKEVENFGERYRELRNPISGELPRGALDRVQNRRILEKQALGIEKGILQAQKMVRLAPVRPKVREAAQTMLKQHQQTLSRSLGKTQGK
;
A
#
# COMPACT_ATOMS: atom_id res chain seq x y z
N MET A 1 -70.93 -63.87 7.22
CA MET A 1 -69.68 -63.49 7.92
C MET A 1 -68.92 -62.52 7.02
N LYS A 2 -68.62 -61.34 7.58
CA LYS A 2 -67.65 -60.30 7.16
C LYS A 2 -67.22 -60.23 5.67
N THR A 3 -67.67 -59.15 5.05
CA THR A 3 -67.02 -58.44 3.95
C THR A 3 -65.57 -58.05 4.30
N SER A 4 -64.66 -58.16 3.33
CA SER A 4 -63.47 -57.29 3.28
C SER A 4 -63.08 -57.02 1.83
N GLU A 5 -63.36 -55.79 1.42
CA GLU A 5 -62.79 -55.11 0.26
C GLU A 5 -61.26 -55.20 0.28
N ARG A 6 -60.65 -55.56 -0.85
CA ARG A 6 -59.28 -55.14 -1.16
C ARG A 6 -59.38 -53.98 -2.13
N ALA A 7 -59.42 -52.78 -1.56
CA ALA A 7 -59.20 -51.54 -2.28
C ALA A 7 -57.79 -51.53 -2.86
N ARG A 8 -57.69 -51.04 -4.10
CA ARG A 8 -56.44 -50.71 -4.78
C ARG A 8 -55.85 -49.50 -4.07
N GLU A 9 -54.63 -49.62 -3.55
CA GLU A 9 -53.86 -48.48 -3.06
C GLU A 9 -53.10 -47.85 -4.23
N ASP A 10 -53.40 -46.58 -4.47
CA ASP A 10 -52.73 -45.70 -5.40
C ASP A 10 -51.28 -45.46 -4.93
N HIS A 11 -50.31 -45.83 -5.77
CA HIS A 11 -48.93 -45.40 -5.60
C HIS A 11 -48.76 -43.97 -6.12
N GLU A 12 -49.07 -42.98 -5.28
CA GLU A 12 -48.55 -41.63 -5.47
C GLU A 12 -47.03 -41.64 -5.27
N GLN A 13 -46.31 -41.30 -6.33
CA GLN A 13 -44.88 -41.05 -6.30
C GLN A 13 -44.62 -39.75 -5.53
N GLU A 14 -44.14 -39.86 -4.30
CA GLU A 14 -43.63 -38.72 -3.54
C GLU A 14 -42.45 -38.07 -4.29
N ALA A 15 -42.70 -36.90 -4.86
CA ALA A 15 -41.68 -36.00 -5.37
C ALA A 15 -40.76 -35.54 -4.23
N PRO A 16 -39.43 -35.50 -4.41
CA PRO A 16 -38.53 -35.15 -3.33
C PRO A 16 -38.70 -33.68 -2.93
N HIS A 17 -39.18 -33.48 -1.71
CA HIS A 17 -39.33 -32.19 -1.05
C HIS A 17 -38.04 -31.35 -1.14
N ALA A 18 -38.13 -30.23 -1.84
CA ALA A 18 -37.13 -29.17 -1.85
C ALA A 18 -36.97 -28.59 -0.43
N LYS A 19 -35.83 -28.87 0.22
CA LYS A 19 -35.49 -28.25 1.51
C LYS A 19 -35.24 -26.76 1.33
N ARG A 20 -36.12 -25.95 1.93
CA ARG A 20 -36.01 -24.50 2.07
C ARG A 20 -34.78 -24.10 2.92
N GLY A 21 -34.03 -23.12 2.41
CA GLY A 21 -33.54 -21.97 3.17
C GLY A 21 -32.54 -22.20 4.32
N GLY A 22 -31.25 -22.36 3.99
CA GLY A 22 -30.14 -22.19 4.93
C GLY A 22 -29.14 -21.13 4.43
N LYS A 23 -28.88 -20.10 5.25
CA LYS A 23 -28.00 -18.95 4.95
C LYS A 23 -26.62 -19.39 4.41
N SER A 24 -26.37 -19.22 3.10
CA SER A 24 -25.19 -19.74 2.38
C SER A 24 -23.91 -18.89 2.46
N HIS A 25 -23.68 -18.15 3.54
CA HIS A 25 -22.37 -17.47 3.70
C HIS A 25 -21.25 -18.45 4.11
N ASN A 26 -21.59 -19.67 4.53
CA ASN A 26 -20.61 -20.69 4.92
C ASN A 26 -20.06 -21.51 3.75
N SER A 27 -20.72 -21.63 2.60
CA SER A 27 -20.30 -22.56 1.53
C SER A 27 -19.11 -22.05 0.72
N ALA A 28 -19.15 -20.80 0.22
CA ALA A 28 -18.06 -20.25 -0.60
C ALA A 28 -16.77 -20.05 0.21
N ALA A 29 -16.90 -19.50 1.42
CA ALA A 29 -15.77 -19.34 2.34
C ALA A 29 -15.15 -20.69 2.75
N ALA A 30 -15.99 -21.71 3.01
CA ALA A 30 -15.52 -23.07 3.27
C ALA A 30 -14.83 -23.67 2.04
N ALA A 31 -15.41 -23.53 0.84
CA ALA A 31 -14.80 -24.01 -0.40
C ALA A 31 -13.40 -23.41 -0.60
N LEU A 32 -13.26 -22.09 -0.45
CA LEU A 32 -11.96 -21.44 -0.51
C LEU A 32 -11.02 -21.95 0.60
N ARG A 33 -11.48 -22.12 1.84
CA ARG A 33 -10.62 -22.55 2.97
C ARG A 33 -10.16 -24.00 2.84
N LEU A 34 -11.06 -24.89 2.44
CA LEU A 34 -10.88 -26.35 2.41
C LEU A 34 -10.42 -26.87 1.04
N ARG A 35 -10.19 -26.00 0.04
CA ARG A 35 -9.73 -26.40 -1.30
C ARG A 35 -8.50 -27.34 -1.29
N LEU A 36 -7.57 -27.16 -0.35
CA LEU A 36 -6.36 -28.00 -0.23
C LEU A 36 -6.67 -29.41 0.29
N SER A 37 -7.86 -29.63 0.86
CA SER A 37 -8.35 -30.95 1.25
C SER A 37 -8.93 -31.73 0.07
N SER A 38 -9.17 -31.09 -1.10
CA SER A 38 -9.67 -31.76 -2.29
C SER A 38 -8.51 -32.40 -3.08
N PRO A 39 -8.48 -33.75 -3.23
CA PRO A 39 -7.44 -34.41 -4.01
C PRO A 39 -7.39 -33.95 -5.47
N ASN A 40 -8.55 -33.65 -6.06
CA ASN A 40 -8.65 -33.14 -7.42
C ASN A 40 -8.05 -31.75 -7.56
N TYR A 41 -8.30 -30.87 -6.58
CA TYR A 41 -7.69 -29.53 -6.57
C TYR A 41 -6.18 -29.62 -6.44
N VAL A 42 -5.68 -30.43 -5.49
CA VAL A 42 -4.24 -30.65 -5.29
C VAL A 42 -3.60 -31.26 -6.54
N LYS A 43 -4.21 -32.29 -7.13
CA LYS A 43 -3.72 -32.87 -8.39
C LYS A 43 -3.61 -31.80 -9.48
N ALA A 44 -4.63 -30.96 -9.64
CA ALA A 44 -4.62 -29.86 -10.60
C ALA A 44 -3.54 -28.80 -10.30
N THR A 45 -3.25 -28.50 -9.03
CA THR A 45 -2.16 -27.56 -8.70
C THR A 45 -0.80 -28.09 -9.12
N HIS A 46 -0.58 -29.41 -9.04
CA HIS A 46 0.69 -30.06 -9.38
C HIS A 46 0.88 -30.36 -10.86
N GLN A 47 -0.17 -30.84 -11.54
CA GLN A 47 -0.09 -31.24 -12.94
C GLN A 47 -0.13 -30.04 -13.89
N GLY A 48 -0.72 -28.93 -13.45
CA GLY A 48 -1.01 -27.80 -14.32
C GLY A 48 -2.10 -28.11 -15.34
N GLY A 49 -2.44 -27.10 -16.13
CA GLY A 49 -3.47 -27.19 -17.17
C GLY A 49 -3.91 -25.79 -17.61
N PRO A 50 -4.65 -25.66 -18.72
CA PRO A 50 -5.32 -24.42 -19.08
C PRO A 50 -6.17 -23.89 -17.92
N GLU A 51 -6.00 -22.62 -17.57
CA GLU A 51 -6.69 -22.03 -16.42
C GLU A 51 -7.96 -21.33 -16.84
N ALA A 52 -9.05 -21.61 -16.12
CA ALA A 52 -10.24 -20.77 -16.14
C ALA A 52 -9.95 -19.49 -15.36
N VAL A 53 -10.11 -18.33 -16.01
CA VAL A 53 -9.84 -17.03 -15.39
C VAL A 53 -11.15 -16.27 -15.23
N VAL A 54 -11.43 -15.84 -14.00
CA VAL A 54 -12.53 -14.93 -13.68
C VAL A 54 -11.95 -13.72 -12.96
N LYS A 55 -12.20 -12.52 -13.50
CA LYS A 55 -11.64 -11.28 -12.97
C LYS A 55 -12.70 -10.19 -12.91
N VAL A 56 -12.78 -9.50 -11.78
CA VAL A 56 -13.48 -8.21 -11.72
C VAL A 56 -12.54 -7.15 -12.28
N VAL A 57 -12.93 -6.55 -13.41
CA VAL A 57 -12.11 -5.60 -14.15
C VAL A 57 -12.33 -4.18 -13.64
N SER A 58 -13.60 -3.79 -13.50
CA SER A 58 -13.96 -2.44 -13.08
C SER A 58 -15.33 -2.41 -12.41
N PHE A 59 -15.68 -1.24 -11.88
CA PHE A 59 -17.02 -0.93 -11.39
C PHE A 59 -17.46 0.37 -12.03
N ALA A 60 -18.75 0.48 -12.37
CA ALA A 60 -19.34 1.71 -12.88
C ALA A 60 -20.44 2.24 -11.97
N ARG A 61 -20.69 3.54 -12.10
CA ARG A 61 -21.76 4.28 -11.43
C ARG A 61 -22.48 5.18 -12.43
N GLY A 62 -23.79 5.35 -12.28
CA GLY A 62 -24.56 6.28 -13.11
C GLY A 62 -24.28 6.09 -14.61
N SER A 63 -24.04 7.21 -15.31
CA SER A 63 -23.75 7.24 -16.76
C SER A 63 -22.49 6.48 -17.20
N GLN A 64 -21.56 6.15 -16.28
CA GLN A 64 -20.41 5.31 -16.62
C GLN A 64 -20.83 3.89 -17.02
N ALA A 65 -22.01 3.44 -16.59
CA ALA A 65 -22.55 2.15 -17.00
C ALA A 65 -22.79 2.11 -18.52
N ARG A 66 -23.36 3.18 -19.10
CA ARG A 66 -23.56 3.30 -20.55
C ARG A 66 -22.24 3.22 -21.31
N LEU A 67 -21.22 3.95 -20.85
CA LEU A 67 -19.89 3.92 -21.48
C LEU A 67 -19.26 2.52 -21.44
N LEU A 68 -19.47 1.75 -20.37
CA LEU A 68 -19.03 0.36 -20.31
C LEU A 68 -19.83 -0.55 -21.24
N MET A 69 -21.15 -0.38 -21.33
CA MET A 69 -22.00 -1.13 -22.26
C MET A 69 -21.58 -0.87 -23.71
N GLU A 70 -21.37 0.39 -24.08
CA GLU A 70 -20.89 0.79 -25.41
C GLU A 70 -19.49 0.26 -25.70
N TYR A 71 -18.56 0.36 -24.73
CA TYR A 71 -17.21 -0.18 -24.87
C TYR A 71 -17.22 -1.70 -25.11
N ILE A 72 -18.04 -2.44 -24.36
CA ILE A 72 -18.11 -3.91 -24.50
C ILE A 72 -18.87 -4.30 -25.77
N GLY A 73 -19.94 -3.59 -26.11
CA GLY A 73 -20.67 -3.79 -27.36
C GLY A 73 -19.90 -3.29 -28.59
N ARG A 74 -18.75 -2.61 -28.41
CA ARG A 74 -18.00 -1.94 -29.47
C ARG A 74 -18.89 -1.02 -30.31
N ILE A 75 -19.64 -0.16 -29.62
CA ILE A 75 -20.59 0.77 -30.23
C ILE A 75 -20.06 2.20 -30.08
N GLY A 76 -20.00 2.94 -31.19
CA GLY A 76 -19.56 4.32 -31.20
C GLY A 76 -19.37 4.85 -32.62
N LYS A 77 -19.28 6.18 -32.76
CA LYS A 77 -19.14 6.83 -34.07
C LYS A 77 -17.86 6.46 -34.81
N ASP A 78 -16.79 6.13 -34.07
CA ASP A 78 -15.47 5.80 -34.62
C ASP A 78 -15.20 4.29 -34.66
N ILE A 79 -16.22 3.46 -34.43
CA ILE A 79 -16.10 2.01 -34.49
C ILE A 79 -16.72 1.50 -35.80
N ASP A 80 -15.96 0.67 -36.50
CA ASP A 80 -16.44 -0.05 -37.69
C ASP A 80 -17.65 -0.94 -37.30
N PRO A 81 -18.83 -0.78 -37.92
CA PRO A 81 -20.01 -1.59 -37.63
C PRO A 81 -19.77 -3.10 -37.74
N SER A 82 -18.80 -3.54 -38.55
CA SER A 82 -18.41 -4.96 -38.65
C SER A 82 -17.75 -5.51 -37.38
N GLN A 83 -17.30 -4.63 -36.49
CA GLN A 83 -16.69 -4.94 -35.21
C GLN A 83 -17.64 -4.86 -34.02
N GLU A 84 -18.91 -4.48 -34.24
CA GLU A 84 -19.91 -4.46 -33.19
C GLU A 84 -20.08 -5.86 -32.58
N ILE A 85 -20.30 -5.87 -31.26
CA ILE A 85 -20.45 -7.08 -30.46
C ILE A 85 -21.86 -7.11 -29.91
N GLU A 86 -22.51 -8.24 -30.14
CA GLU A 86 -23.81 -8.55 -29.59
C GLU A 86 -23.73 -8.69 -28.07
N LEU A 87 -24.59 -7.97 -27.36
CA LEU A 87 -24.77 -8.14 -25.92
C LEU A 87 -26.05 -8.92 -25.67
N GLU A 88 -25.96 -9.99 -24.91
CA GLU A 88 -27.10 -10.81 -24.51
C GLU A 88 -27.42 -10.57 -23.03
N ASP A 89 -28.69 -10.51 -22.65
CA ASP A 89 -29.09 -10.42 -21.24
C ASP A 89 -29.40 -11.78 -20.59
N HIS A 90 -29.79 -11.72 -19.32
CA HIS A 90 -30.21 -12.88 -18.54
C HIS A 90 -31.46 -13.61 -19.08
N GLY A 91 -32.28 -12.96 -19.92
CA GLY A 91 -33.44 -13.54 -20.58
C GLY A 91 -33.11 -14.15 -21.95
N GLY A 92 -31.88 -13.98 -22.43
CA GLY A 92 -31.45 -14.37 -23.78
C GLY A 92 -31.79 -13.32 -24.85
N PHE A 93 -32.22 -12.12 -24.48
CA PHE A 93 -32.46 -11.03 -25.43
C PHE A 93 -31.14 -10.46 -25.92
N ILE A 94 -31.04 -10.23 -27.23
CA ILE A 94 -29.84 -9.71 -27.90
C ILE A 94 -30.04 -8.22 -28.19
N TYR A 95 -29.05 -7.42 -27.82
CA TYR A 95 -28.99 -5.97 -28.01
C TYR A 95 -27.85 -5.61 -28.96
N ARG A 96 -28.12 -4.75 -29.95
CA ARG A 96 -27.13 -4.29 -30.94
C ARG A 96 -27.28 -2.80 -31.25
N GLY A 97 -26.14 -2.13 -31.44
CA GLY A 97 -26.11 -0.71 -31.78
C GLY A 97 -26.53 0.23 -30.65
N GLN A 98 -26.39 1.53 -30.90
CA GLN A 98 -26.50 2.57 -29.87
C GLN A 98 -27.91 2.70 -29.27
N GLY A 99 -28.95 2.50 -30.07
CA GLY A 99 -30.34 2.65 -29.62
C GLY A 99 -30.74 1.61 -28.57
N ASP A 100 -30.35 0.35 -28.77
CA ASP A 100 -30.63 -0.74 -27.85
C ASP A 100 -29.88 -0.57 -26.53
N ILE A 101 -28.59 -0.19 -26.61
CA ILE A 101 -27.78 0.10 -25.42
C ILE A 101 -28.35 1.27 -24.61
N GLN A 102 -28.84 2.31 -25.29
CA GLN A 102 -29.47 3.43 -24.61
C GLN A 102 -30.73 3.00 -23.85
N LYS A 103 -31.59 2.17 -24.45
CA LYS A 103 -32.81 1.66 -23.80
C LYS A 103 -32.51 0.82 -22.56
N ILE A 104 -31.59 -0.14 -22.65
CA ILE A 104 -31.23 -0.97 -21.50
C ILE A 104 -30.51 -0.18 -20.41
N PHE A 105 -29.70 0.81 -20.80
CA PHE A 105 -29.10 1.73 -19.84
C PHE A 105 -30.17 2.54 -19.09
N GLU A 106 -31.15 3.09 -19.79
CA GLU A 106 -32.25 3.85 -19.17
C GLU A 106 -33.05 2.97 -18.20
N GLU A 107 -33.30 1.71 -18.56
CA GLU A 107 -33.95 0.75 -17.67
C GLU A 107 -33.12 0.48 -16.40
N TRP A 108 -31.82 0.25 -16.54
CA TRP A 108 -30.95 0.03 -15.39
C TRP A 108 -30.80 1.29 -14.53
N ALA A 109 -30.77 2.46 -15.15
CA ALA A 109 -30.54 3.74 -14.49
C ALA A 109 -31.67 4.16 -13.53
N LYS A 110 -32.88 3.59 -13.68
CA LYS A 110 -34.01 3.82 -12.77
C LYS A 110 -33.68 3.57 -11.31
N ASP A 111 -32.81 2.58 -11.04
CA ASP A 111 -32.43 2.21 -9.66
C ASP A 111 -31.07 2.78 -9.24
N PHE A 112 -30.37 3.52 -10.11
CA PHE A 112 -29.02 3.98 -9.80
C PHE A 112 -29.04 5.04 -8.69
N GLU A 113 -28.24 4.78 -7.67
CA GLU A 113 -28.18 5.64 -6.50
C GLU A 113 -27.25 6.82 -6.76
N ARG A 114 -27.72 8.03 -6.41
CA ARG A 114 -26.82 9.17 -6.33
C ARG A 114 -25.83 8.97 -5.19
N ALA A 115 -24.56 9.20 -5.49
CA ALA A 115 -23.53 9.22 -4.45
C ALA A 115 -23.85 10.35 -3.47
N ASN A 116 -24.07 10.02 -2.20
CA ASN A 116 -24.23 11.04 -1.17
C ASN A 116 -23.01 11.97 -1.14
N PRO A 117 -23.21 13.30 -1.04
CA PRO A 117 -22.12 14.26 -0.95
C PRO A 117 -21.13 13.83 0.11
N GLY A 118 -19.92 13.61 -0.35
CA GLY A 118 -18.90 13.02 0.47
C GLY A 118 -19.21 11.57 0.88
N THR A 119 -19.17 10.63 -0.04
CA THR A 119 -19.01 9.21 0.30
C THR A 119 -17.62 8.73 -0.14
N LYS A 120 -16.90 8.01 0.74
CA LYS A 120 -15.56 7.48 0.41
C LYS A 120 -15.64 6.27 -0.53
N ARG A 121 -16.84 5.69 -0.62
CA ARG A 121 -17.16 4.53 -1.44
C ARG A 121 -18.48 4.86 -2.12
N PRO A 122 -18.45 5.56 -3.26
CA PRO A 122 -19.67 5.80 -4.03
C PRO A 122 -20.36 4.48 -4.35
N PRO A 123 -21.69 4.50 -4.50
CA PRO A 123 -22.43 3.33 -4.92
C PRO A 123 -21.84 2.80 -6.22
N ARG A 124 -21.76 1.47 -6.30
CA ARG A 124 -21.37 0.74 -7.50
C ARG A 124 -22.67 0.23 -8.08
N ASP A 125 -23.05 0.73 -9.24
CA ASP A 125 -24.30 0.36 -9.89
C ASP A 125 -24.11 -0.84 -10.83
N VAL A 126 -22.92 -0.99 -11.41
CA VAL A 126 -22.56 -2.10 -12.29
C VAL A 126 -21.20 -2.67 -11.92
N THR A 127 -21.07 -4.00 -11.95
CA THR A 127 -19.80 -4.72 -11.82
C THR A 127 -19.42 -5.31 -13.17
N HIS A 128 -18.22 -4.98 -13.65
CA HIS A 128 -17.67 -5.55 -14.88
C HIS A 128 -16.74 -6.71 -14.57
N ILE A 129 -17.08 -7.88 -15.10
CA ILE A 129 -16.38 -9.14 -14.91
C ILE A 129 -15.92 -9.65 -16.28
N VAL A 130 -14.76 -10.27 -16.33
CA VAL A 130 -14.28 -10.99 -17.53
C VAL A 130 -14.05 -12.44 -17.18
N PHE A 131 -14.59 -13.31 -18.02
CA PHE A 131 -14.33 -14.74 -18.04
C PHE A 131 -13.39 -15.03 -19.22
N SER A 132 -12.26 -15.67 -18.99
CA SER A 132 -11.31 -16.02 -20.04
C SER A 132 -10.88 -17.47 -19.90
N ALA A 133 -10.86 -18.18 -21.03
CA ALA A 133 -10.39 -19.56 -21.10
C ALA A 133 -8.97 -19.58 -21.67
N GLY A 134 -8.06 -20.30 -21.02
CA GLY A 134 -6.67 -20.50 -21.44
C GLY A 134 -6.50 -21.37 -22.70
N ALA A 135 -7.35 -21.20 -23.71
CA ALA A 135 -7.35 -21.95 -24.98
C ALA A 135 -7.06 -21.03 -26.16
N ASP A 136 -6.64 -21.57 -27.30
CA ASP A 136 -6.39 -20.75 -28.49
C ASP A 136 -7.68 -20.09 -28.98
N ASN A 137 -7.56 -18.86 -29.50
CA ASN A 137 -8.69 -18.06 -29.94
C ASN A 137 -9.23 -18.50 -31.32
N THR A 138 -9.71 -19.73 -31.40
CA THR A 138 -10.39 -20.28 -32.59
C THR A 138 -11.90 -20.01 -32.52
N PRO A 139 -12.63 -19.93 -33.65
CA PRO A 139 -14.09 -19.77 -33.64
C PRO A 139 -14.83 -20.87 -32.85
N ARG A 140 -14.30 -22.09 -32.83
CA ARG A 140 -14.83 -23.19 -32.03
C ARG A 140 -14.66 -22.94 -30.53
N ASN A 141 -13.46 -22.54 -30.10
CA ASN A 141 -13.19 -22.27 -28.69
C ASN A 141 -13.95 -21.04 -28.19
N ARG A 142 -14.06 -19.99 -29.01
CA ARG A 142 -14.89 -18.81 -28.71
C ARG A 142 -16.34 -19.18 -28.38
N ARG A 143 -16.98 -19.98 -29.24
CA ARG A 143 -18.37 -20.45 -29.03
C ARG A 143 -18.52 -21.27 -27.75
N ARG A 144 -17.57 -22.18 -27.49
CA ARG A 144 -17.54 -22.99 -26.27
C ARG A 144 -17.36 -22.15 -25.00
N THR A 145 -16.42 -21.20 -25.02
CA THR A 145 -16.19 -20.27 -23.92
C THR A 145 -17.43 -19.43 -23.64
N LEU A 146 -18.12 -18.93 -24.68
CA LEU A 146 -19.36 -18.19 -24.52
C LEU A 146 -20.49 -19.05 -23.93
N ALA A 147 -20.65 -20.29 -24.40
CA ALA A 147 -21.64 -21.22 -23.84
C ALA A 147 -21.40 -21.50 -22.35
N ALA A 148 -20.16 -21.82 -21.97
CA ALA A 148 -19.79 -22.01 -20.57
C ALA A 148 -19.97 -20.74 -19.72
N ALA A 149 -19.67 -19.56 -20.28
CA ALA A 149 -19.86 -18.30 -19.59
C ALA A 149 -21.34 -17.96 -19.38
N ARG A 150 -22.22 -18.26 -20.36
CA ARG A 150 -23.67 -18.09 -20.24
C ARG A 150 -24.25 -18.93 -19.11
N GLU A 151 -23.91 -20.22 -19.05
CA GLU A 151 -24.38 -21.13 -18.00
C GLU A 151 -24.03 -20.58 -16.62
N VAL A 152 -22.76 -20.21 -16.42
CA VAL A 152 -22.27 -19.71 -15.13
C VAL A 152 -22.83 -18.33 -14.80
N ALA A 153 -23.00 -17.44 -15.79
CA ALA A 153 -23.62 -16.14 -15.59
C ALA A 153 -25.09 -16.29 -15.16
N GLN A 154 -25.82 -17.20 -15.80
CA GLN A 154 -27.20 -17.49 -15.44
C GLN A 154 -27.30 -18.07 -14.04
N GLU A 155 -26.47 -19.06 -13.68
CA GLU A 155 -26.48 -19.67 -12.34
C GLU A 155 -26.11 -18.65 -11.24
N HIS A 156 -25.06 -17.85 -11.46
CA HIS A 156 -24.49 -17.02 -10.40
C HIS A 156 -25.08 -15.61 -10.31
N PHE A 157 -25.70 -15.12 -11.38
CA PHE A 157 -26.28 -13.77 -11.44
C PHE A 157 -27.76 -13.81 -11.77
N GLY A 158 -28.12 -14.37 -12.93
CA GLY A 158 -29.50 -14.37 -13.45
C GLY A 158 -30.50 -15.02 -12.50
N ALA A 159 -30.25 -16.28 -12.12
CA ALA A 159 -31.07 -17.07 -11.19
C ALA A 159 -31.08 -16.49 -9.76
N LYS A 160 -30.13 -15.62 -9.42
CA LYS A 160 -30.07 -14.91 -8.13
C LYS A 160 -30.72 -13.54 -8.16
N GLY A 161 -31.46 -13.23 -9.23
CA GLY A 161 -32.26 -12.00 -9.33
C GLY A 161 -31.49 -10.77 -9.81
N TYR A 162 -30.32 -10.94 -10.43
CA TYR A 162 -29.56 -9.82 -10.99
C TYR A 162 -29.61 -9.81 -12.52
N ASP A 163 -29.78 -8.63 -13.09
CA ASP A 163 -29.64 -8.43 -14.53
C ASP A 163 -28.16 -8.43 -14.91
N TYR A 164 -27.85 -9.00 -16.07
CA TYR A 164 -26.52 -8.89 -16.64
C TYR A 164 -26.58 -8.71 -18.15
N LEU A 165 -25.47 -8.23 -18.72
CA LEU A 165 -25.19 -8.27 -20.16
C LEU A 165 -23.90 -9.06 -20.39
N ILE A 166 -23.90 -9.95 -21.37
CA ILE A 166 -22.77 -10.81 -21.73
C ILE A 166 -22.38 -10.60 -23.20
N GLY A 167 -21.08 -10.43 -23.47
CA GLY A 167 -20.55 -10.20 -24.82
C GLY A 167 -19.19 -10.87 -25.03
N LEU A 168 -18.99 -11.49 -26.19
CA LEU A 168 -17.76 -12.20 -26.56
C LEU A 168 -16.82 -11.31 -27.36
N HIS A 169 -15.64 -11.05 -26.84
CA HIS A 169 -14.58 -10.29 -27.50
C HIS A 169 -13.64 -11.22 -28.30
N GLN A 170 -13.14 -10.76 -29.44
CA GLN A 170 -12.37 -11.58 -30.40
C GLN A 170 -10.92 -11.12 -30.61
N ASP A 171 -10.52 -10.03 -29.96
CA ASP A 171 -9.34 -9.19 -30.20
C ASP A 171 -8.12 -9.49 -29.31
N ALA A 172 -8.20 -10.53 -28.48
CA ALA A 172 -7.08 -10.97 -27.66
C ALA A 172 -6.59 -12.38 -28.05
N ASP A 173 -5.41 -12.76 -27.57
CA ASP A 173 -4.82 -14.08 -27.84
C ASP A 173 -5.68 -15.25 -27.35
N LYS A 174 -6.56 -15.01 -26.37
CA LYS A 174 -7.40 -16.00 -25.71
C LYS A 174 -8.88 -15.59 -25.76
N PRO A 175 -9.81 -16.54 -25.96
CA PRO A 175 -11.24 -16.25 -25.97
C PRO A 175 -11.67 -15.73 -24.59
N HIS A 176 -12.35 -14.59 -24.59
CA HIS A 176 -12.78 -13.94 -23.37
C HIS A 176 -14.14 -13.27 -23.54
N VAL A 177 -14.91 -13.32 -22.46
CA VAL A 177 -16.31 -12.92 -22.40
C VAL A 177 -16.44 -11.87 -21.31
N HIS A 178 -16.99 -10.73 -21.69
CA HIS A 178 -17.27 -9.62 -20.81
C HIS A 178 -18.68 -9.79 -20.26
N ILE A 179 -18.83 -9.60 -18.95
CA ILE A 179 -20.12 -9.65 -18.25
C ILE A 179 -20.27 -8.37 -17.45
N LEU A 180 -21.32 -7.60 -17.71
CA LEU A 180 -21.75 -6.50 -16.86
C LEU A 180 -22.89 -7.00 -15.98
N VAL A 181 -22.75 -6.94 -14.66
CA VAL A 181 -23.82 -7.31 -13.73
C VAL A 181 -24.38 -6.02 -13.12
N ARG A 182 -25.69 -5.81 -13.25
CA ARG A 182 -26.42 -4.76 -12.52
C ARG A 182 -26.39 -5.12 -11.04
N ASN A 183 -25.87 -4.21 -10.22
CA ASN A 183 -25.68 -4.49 -8.79
C ASN A 183 -26.98 -4.39 -7.97
N HIS A 184 -28.05 -3.89 -8.57
CA HIS A 184 -29.37 -3.82 -7.98
C HIS A 184 -30.14 -5.09 -8.33
N HIS A 185 -30.77 -5.68 -7.32
CA HIS A 185 -31.56 -6.89 -7.48
C HIS A 185 -32.95 -6.53 -8.02
N ARG A 186 -33.47 -7.32 -8.98
CA ARG A 186 -34.77 -7.06 -9.65
C ARG A 186 -35.93 -6.84 -8.67
N GLU A 187 -36.00 -7.65 -7.61
CA GLU A 187 -37.12 -7.67 -6.64
C GLU A 187 -36.75 -7.09 -5.26
N GLY A 188 -35.82 -6.12 -5.16
CA GLY A 188 -35.53 -5.46 -3.88
C GLY A 188 -34.65 -6.25 -2.89
N GLY A 189 -33.82 -7.16 -3.41
CA GLY A 189 -32.83 -7.92 -2.64
C GLY A 189 -31.55 -7.14 -2.27
N LYS A 190 -30.58 -7.85 -1.71
CA LYS A 190 -29.26 -7.27 -1.37
C LYS A 190 -28.56 -6.80 -2.65
N LYS A 191 -27.80 -5.71 -2.55
CA LYS A 191 -26.88 -5.31 -3.63
C LYS A 191 -25.86 -6.41 -3.91
N PHE A 192 -25.64 -6.67 -5.20
CA PHE A 192 -24.62 -7.59 -5.68
C PHE A 192 -23.25 -7.17 -5.14
N LYS A 193 -22.55 -8.12 -4.54
CA LYS A 193 -21.17 -7.96 -4.06
C LYS A 193 -20.45 -9.28 -4.25
N LEU A 194 -19.26 -9.22 -4.85
CA LEU A 194 -18.35 -10.34 -4.92
C LEU A 194 -17.24 -10.18 -3.89
N ASN A 195 -17.04 -11.20 -3.08
CA ASN A 195 -15.86 -11.37 -2.25
C ASN A 195 -14.88 -12.38 -2.90
N PRO A 196 -13.64 -12.51 -2.41
CA PRO A 196 -12.67 -13.45 -2.98
C PRO A 196 -13.10 -14.93 -2.95
N ALA A 197 -13.96 -15.33 -2.01
CA ALA A 197 -14.49 -16.69 -1.93
C ALA A 197 -15.58 -16.93 -2.99
N ASP A 198 -16.45 -15.95 -3.24
CA ASP A 198 -17.43 -16.03 -4.33
C ASP A 198 -16.73 -16.16 -5.69
N LEU A 199 -15.68 -15.36 -5.91
CA LEU A 199 -14.87 -15.44 -7.14
C LEU A 199 -14.22 -16.81 -7.32
N PHE A 200 -13.77 -17.43 -6.22
CA PHE A 200 -13.21 -18.78 -6.28
C PHE A 200 -14.25 -19.81 -6.74
N VAL A 201 -15.46 -19.76 -6.17
CA VAL A 201 -16.57 -20.66 -6.55
C VAL A 201 -17.00 -20.44 -7.99
N ILE A 202 -17.19 -19.19 -8.41
CA ILE A 202 -17.56 -18.87 -9.80
C ILE A 202 -16.50 -19.39 -10.77
N ARG A 203 -15.22 -19.21 -10.44
CA ARG A 203 -14.11 -19.71 -11.27
C ARG A 203 -14.06 -21.24 -11.34
N ASP A 204 -14.35 -21.93 -10.24
CA ASP A 204 -14.44 -23.39 -10.19
C ASP A 204 -15.60 -23.91 -11.05
N HIS A 205 -16.78 -23.28 -10.95
CA HIS A 205 -17.92 -23.58 -11.83
C HIS A 205 -17.59 -23.29 -13.29
N PHE A 206 -16.90 -22.21 -13.59
CA PHE A 206 -16.48 -21.90 -14.96
C PHE A 206 -15.51 -22.94 -15.52
N ALA A 207 -14.55 -23.43 -14.73
CA ALA A 207 -13.69 -24.55 -15.15
C ALA A 207 -14.50 -25.83 -15.41
N ARG A 208 -15.52 -26.11 -14.58
CA ARG A 208 -16.46 -27.23 -14.80
C ARG A 208 -17.25 -27.05 -16.10
N ALA A 209 -17.91 -25.92 -16.30
CA ALA A 209 -18.68 -25.63 -17.52
C ALA A 209 -17.80 -25.68 -18.78
N LEU A 210 -16.55 -25.20 -18.71
CA LEU A 210 -15.58 -25.34 -19.79
C LEU A 210 -15.28 -26.81 -20.12
N ARG A 211 -15.11 -27.68 -19.11
CA ARG A 211 -14.90 -29.12 -19.33
C ARG A 211 -16.11 -29.78 -19.98
N GLU A 212 -17.31 -29.41 -19.58
CA GLU A 212 -18.57 -29.94 -20.15
C GLU A 212 -18.70 -29.60 -21.65
N VAL A 213 -18.20 -28.44 -22.09
CA VAL A 213 -18.12 -28.08 -23.52
C VAL A 213 -16.84 -28.58 -24.21
N GLY A 214 -16.06 -29.45 -23.56
CA GLY A 214 -14.87 -30.09 -24.12
C GLY A 214 -13.63 -29.22 -24.16
N LEU A 215 -13.50 -28.27 -23.23
CA LEU A 215 -12.31 -27.46 -22.99
C LEU A 215 -11.73 -27.82 -21.61
N ASP A 216 -10.69 -28.65 -21.56
CA ASP A 216 -10.12 -29.16 -20.31
C ASP A 216 -9.40 -28.05 -19.51
N HIS A 217 -10.12 -27.44 -18.57
CA HIS A 217 -9.64 -26.33 -17.73
C HIS A 217 -9.68 -26.67 -16.25
N VAL A 218 -8.78 -26.03 -15.51
CA VAL A 218 -8.71 -26.10 -14.05
C VAL A 218 -8.88 -24.71 -13.43
N ALA A 219 -9.24 -24.67 -12.14
CA ALA A 219 -9.43 -23.44 -11.38
C ALA A 219 -8.51 -23.40 -10.15
N THR A 220 -7.20 -23.30 -10.35
CA THR A 220 -6.23 -23.33 -9.22
C THR A 220 -5.72 -21.95 -8.84
N LEU A 221 -5.50 -21.68 -7.56
CA LEU A 221 -4.93 -20.39 -7.12
C LEU A 221 -3.41 -20.41 -7.31
N GLN A 222 -2.85 -19.34 -7.85
CA GLN A 222 -1.42 -19.21 -8.07
C GLN A 222 -0.57 -19.46 -6.82
N ARG A 223 -1.06 -19.05 -5.64
CA ARG A 223 -0.37 -19.26 -4.35
C ARG A 223 -0.30 -20.73 -3.90
N ASP A 224 -1.14 -21.60 -4.46
CA ASP A 224 -1.19 -23.03 -4.12
C ASP A 224 -0.47 -23.89 -5.16
N ARG A 225 -0.17 -23.33 -6.33
CA ARG A 225 0.63 -24.02 -7.33
C ARG A 225 2.03 -24.20 -6.76
N PRO A 226 2.61 -25.42 -6.85
CA PRO A 226 4.04 -25.59 -6.62
C PRO A 226 4.74 -24.65 -7.57
N LYS A 227 5.50 -23.71 -7.03
CA LYS A 227 6.41 -22.94 -7.86
C LYS A 227 7.53 -23.90 -8.22
N ASP A 228 7.67 -24.19 -9.50
CA ASP A 228 8.86 -24.89 -9.97
C ASP A 228 10.11 -24.03 -9.69
N THR A 229 11.26 -24.66 -9.80
CA THR A 229 12.55 -23.99 -9.56
C THR A 229 12.73 -22.78 -10.48
N ALA A 230 12.18 -22.81 -11.70
CA ALA A 230 12.22 -21.70 -12.67
C ALA A 230 11.40 -20.48 -12.22
N ALA A 231 10.17 -20.67 -11.71
CA ALA A 231 9.32 -19.60 -11.21
C ALA A 231 9.87 -18.96 -9.94
N ILE A 232 10.43 -19.77 -9.03
CA ILE A 232 11.10 -19.22 -7.84
C ILE A 232 12.36 -18.46 -8.23
N ARG A 233 13.11 -18.95 -9.23
CA ARG A 233 14.28 -18.25 -9.79
C ARG A 233 13.89 -16.89 -10.39
N ALA A 234 12.85 -16.84 -11.21
CA ALA A 234 12.34 -15.58 -11.76
C ALA A 234 11.87 -14.59 -10.67
N GLU A 235 11.30 -15.10 -9.57
CA GLU A 235 10.96 -14.28 -8.40
C GLU A 235 12.19 -13.75 -7.68
N ILE A 236 13.24 -14.57 -7.54
CA ILE A 236 14.53 -14.15 -6.97
C ILE A 236 15.16 -13.07 -7.84
N ASP A 237 15.24 -13.28 -9.15
CA ASP A 237 15.82 -12.31 -10.10
C ASP A 237 15.04 -10.99 -10.08
N THR A 238 13.71 -11.06 -10.09
CA THR A 238 12.82 -9.89 -9.94
C THR A 238 13.03 -9.21 -8.60
N GLY A 239 13.19 -9.98 -7.52
CA GLY A 239 13.44 -9.49 -6.17
C GLY A 239 14.76 -8.75 -6.08
N ILE A 240 15.84 -9.30 -6.66
CA ILE A 240 17.16 -8.68 -6.75
C ILE A 240 17.09 -7.39 -7.58
N LYS A 241 16.40 -7.40 -8.74
CA LYS A 241 16.20 -6.20 -9.56
C LYS A 241 15.49 -5.09 -8.77
N LYS A 242 14.40 -5.43 -8.06
CA LYS A 242 13.67 -4.49 -7.21
C LYS A 242 14.51 -3.96 -6.04
N LEU A 243 15.36 -4.81 -5.47
CA LEU A 243 16.30 -4.40 -4.43
C LEU A 243 17.28 -3.35 -4.95
N ARG A 244 17.90 -3.59 -6.11
CA ARG A 244 18.81 -2.62 -6.76
C ARG A 244 18.12 -1.31 -7.07
N GLN A 245 16.87 -1.35 -7.55
CA GLN A 245 16.09 -0.15 -7.81
C GLN A 245 15.83 0.66 -6.53
N LYS A 246 15.44 0.00 -5.44
CA LYS A 246 15.22 0.65 -4.13
C LYS A 246 16.49 1.24 -3.55
N GLU A 247 17.60 0.51 -3.65
CA GLU A 247 18.92 0.97 -3.23
C GLU A 247 19.36 2.20 -4.02
N ASN A 248 19.29 2.14 -5.35
CA ASN A 248 19.65 3.26 -6.23
C ASN A 248 18.77 4.48 -5.98
N TRP A 249 17.46 4.28 -5.81
CA TRP A 249 16.54 5.37 -5.46
C TRP A 249 16.94 6.04 -4.14
N LEU A 250 17.23 5.25 -3.10
CA LEU A 250 17.66 5.79 -1.82
C LEU A 250 18.96 6.57 -1.98
N ARG A 251 19.96 6.01 -2.66
CA ARG A 251 21.22 6.69 -2.96
C ARG A 251 21.01 8.05 -3.61
N ILE A 252 20.21 8.11 -4.68
CA ILE A 252 19.88 9.36 -5.38
C ILE A 252 19.18 10.36 -4.45
N GLN A 253 18.25 9.90 -3.59
CA GLN A 253 17.61 10.79 -2.62
C GLN A 253 18.61 11.36 -1.61
N MET A 254 19.62 10.58 -1.25
CA MET A 254 20.62 11.00 -0.29
C MET A 254 21.75 11.88 -0.87
N GLU A 255 21.93 11.88 -2.19
CA GLU A 255 22.87 12.80 -2.88
C GLU A 255 22.36 14.25 -2.89
N LYS A 256 21.09 14.49 -2.54
CA LYS A 256 20.52 15.84 -2.42
C LYS A 256 21.20 16.61 -1.29
N ALA A 257 21.26 17.95 -1.41
CA ALA A 257 21.91 18.82 -0.43
C ALA A 257 21.30 18.75 1.00
N ALA A 258 19.99 18.54 1.11
CA ALA A 258 19.28 18.38 2.37
C ALA A 258 18.24 17.25 2.27
N PRO A 259 18.67 15.98 2.37
CA PRO A 259 17.77 14.85 2.22
C PRO A 259 16.77 14.80 3.38
N ASP A 260 15.56 14.36 3.05
CA ASP A 260 14.36 14.45 3.88
C ASP A 260 13.52 13.16 3.83
N VAL A 261 14.18 12.03 3.57
CA VAL A 261 13.55 10.70 3.50
C VAL A 261 13.92 9.86 4.71
N ASN A 262 13.01 8.96 5.10
CA ASN A 262 13.21 8.02 6.20
C ASN A 262 14.18 6.88 5.81
N ALA A 263 15.46 7.21 5.70
CA ALA A 263 16.52 6.31 5.23
C ALA A 263 16.64 5.04 6.10
N LEU A 264 16.44 5.14 7.42
CA LEU A 264 16.52 3.98 8.32
C LEU A 264 15.40 2.95 8.04
N LYS A 265 14.18 3.41 7.79
CA LYS A 265 13.07 2.55 7.37
C LYS A 265 13.32 1.89 6.02
N HIS A 266 13.87 2.64 5.06
CA HIS A 266 14.23 2.08 3.75
C HIS A 266 15.32 1.01 3.88
N ARG A 267 16.33 1.25 4.72
CA ARG A 267 17.41 0.31 5.03
C ARG A 267 16.86 -0.99 5.65
N GLU A 268 15.98 -0.88 6.64
CA GLU A 268 15.32 -2.03 7.27
C GLU A 268 14.55 -2.87 6.24
N ALA A 269 13.71 -2.24 5.42
CA ALA A 269 12.91 -2.93 4.40
C ALA A 269 13.77 -3.65 3.34
N ILE A 270 14.94 -3.09 3.01
CA ILE A 270 15.91 -3.74 2.12
C ILE A 270 16.51 -4.97 2.81
N LEU A 271 16.92 -4.87 4.07
CA LEU A 271 17.48 -5.98 4.84
C LEU A 271 16.48 -7.13 5.01
N GLU A 272 15.22 -6.84 5.34
CA GLU A 272 14.16 -7.86 5.41
C GLU A 272 13.97 -8.58 4.06
N THR A 273 13.98 -7.82 2.97
CA THR A 273 13.86 -8.39 1.63
C THR A 273 15.05 -9.29 1.31
N VAL A 274 16.28 -8.90 1.68
CA VAL A 274 17.48 -9.73 1.54
C VAL A 274 17.37 -11.03 2.34
N ILE A 275 16.88 -10.96 3.59
CA ILE A 275 16.69 -12.15 4.43
C ILE A 275 15.73 -13.13 3.76
N ARG A 276 14.56 -12.65 3.33
CA ARG A 276 13.55 -13.45 2.62
C ARG A 276 14.09 -14.07 1.34
N LEU A 277 14.80 -13.29 0.51
CA LEU A 277 15.40 -13.82 -0.72
C LEU A 277 16.44 -14.89 -0.43
N ASN A 278 17.26 -14.71 0.61
CA ASN A 278 18.22 -15.73 1.03
C ASN A 278 17.51 -17.02 1.45
N GLU A 279 16.40 -16.95 2.18
CA GLU A 279 15.61 -18.14 2.52
C GLU A 279 15.04 -18.83 1.28
N GLN A 280 14.53 -18.06 0.31
CA GLN A 280 14.05 -18.60 -0.97
C GLN A 280 15.18 -19.30 -1.73
N ILE A 281 16.35 -18.66 -1.88
CA ILE A 281 17.54 -19.23 -2.52
C ILE A 281 17.92 -20.55 -1.83
N LYS A 282 17.95 -20.58 -0.49
CA LYS A 282 18.31 -21.78 0.28
C LYS A 282 17.35 -22.95 0.04
N LYS A 283 16.06 -22.67 -0.19
CA LYS A 283 15.03 -23.69 -0.43
C LYS A 283 15.13 -24.32 -1.81
N ILE A 284 15.54 -23.55 -2.83
CA ILE A 284 15.53 -24.03 -4.22
C ILE A 284 16.89 -24.50 -4.74
N THR A 285 17.98 -24.06 -4.11
CA THR A 285 19.34 -24.42 -4.54
C THR A 285 19.94 -25.48 -3.64
N LYS A 286 20.61 -26.47 -4.24
CA LYS A 286 21.39 -27.46 -3.48
C LYS A 286 22.45 -26.76 -2.63
N SER A 287 22.67 -27.29 -1.44
CA SER A 287 23.73 -26.81 -0.55
C SER A 287 25.08 -26.84 -1.28
N LYS A 288 25.90 -25.81 -1.09
CA LYS A 288 27.23 -25.64 -1.73
C LYS A 288 27.26 -25.64 -3.27
N SER A 289 26.12 -25.49 -3.96
CA SER A 289 26.11 -25.37 -5.42
C SER A 289 26.71 -24.04 -5.93
N PRO A 290 27.32 -24.02 -7.12
CA PRO A 290 27.81 -22.78 -7.75
C PRO A 290 26.70 -21.73 -7.91
N GLU A 291 25.49 -22.18 -8.27
CA GLU A 291 24.31 -21.33 -8.40
C GLU A 291 23.91 -20.66 -7.08
N ARG A 292 23.90 -21.42 -5.97
CA ARG A 292 23.66 -20.84 -4.64
C ARG A 292 24.70 -19.81 -4.27
N ALA A 293 25.97 -20.08 -4.57
CA ALA A 293 27.06 -19.16 -4.29
C ALA A 293 26.90 -17.84 -5.08
N MET A 294 26.52 -17.93 -6.35
CA MET A 294 26.25 -16.78 -7.22
C MET A 294 25.09 -15.92 -6.68
N LEU A 295 23.90 -16.51 -6.48
CA LEU A 295 22.71 -15.79 -6.02
C LEU A 295 22.89 -15.20 -4.61
N MET A 296 23.46 -15.96 -3.68
CA MET A 296 23.78 -15.44 -2.35
C MET A 296 24.91 -14.38 -2.40
N GLY A 297 25.79 -14.45 -3.40
CA GLY A 297 26.79 -13.43 -3.68
C GLY A 297 26.16 -12.10 -4.07
N GLU A 298 25.14 -12.13 -4.93
CA GLU A 298 24.42 -10.92 -5.34
C GLU A 298 23.68 -10.25 -4.18
N THR A 299 22.92 -11.02 -3.39
CA THR A 299 22.22 -10.47 -2.21
C THR A 299 23.21 -9.96 -1.17
N ARG A 300 24.37 -10.62 -1.02
CA ARG A 300 25.47 -10.15 -0.15
C ARG A 300 26.09 -8.86 -0.67
N ASN A 301 26.26 -8.70 -1.98
CA ASN A 301 26.81 -7.48 -2.57
C ASN A 301 25.86 -6.29 -2.35
N ILE A 302 24.55 -6.48 -2.56
CA ILE A 302 23.54 -5.45 -2.25
C ILE A 302 23.55 -5.11 -0.76
N LYS A 303 23.56 -6.12 0.13
CA LYS A 303 23.68 -5.90 1.57
C LYS A 303 24.96 -5.15 1.91
N ARG A 304 26.10 -5.49 1.29
CA ARG A 304 27.38 -4.81 1.51
C ARG A 304 27.32 -3.38 1.04
N ALA A 305 26.81 -3.08 -0.15
CA ALA A 305 26.67 -1.72 -0.65
C ALA A 305 25.81 -0.86 0.29
N LEU A 306 24.71 -1.41 0.82
CA LEU A 306 23.89 -0.77 1.85
C LEU A 306 24.64 -0.51 3.18
N LEU A 307 25.58 -1.38 3.54
CA LEU A 307 26.35 -1.31 4.78
C LEU A 307 27.65 -0.51 4.62
N LYS A 308 28.19 -0.34 3.40
CA LYS A 308 29.50 0.28 3.12
C LYS A 308 29.49 1.81 3.16
N SER A 309 28.47 2.41 3.76
CA SER A 309 28.43 3.83 4.17
C SER A 309 28.64 4.84 3.04
N GLU A 310 27.85 4.74 1.97
CA GLU A 310 27.54 5.89 1.12
C GLU A 310 26.03 6.00 0.88
N PRO A 311 25.37 7.06 1.40
CA PRO A 311 25.92 8.03 2.35
C PRO A 311 26.20 7.38 3.70
N ASP A 312 27.03 8.04 4.51
CA ASP A 312 27.34 7.59 5.85
C ASP A 312 26.09 7.48 6.74
N LEU A 313 26.19 6.65 7.78
CA LEU A 313 25.06 6.35 8.66
C LEU A 313 24.52 7.58 9.40
N GLN A 314 25.38 8.57 9.65
CA GLN A 314 24.98 9.82 10.29
C GLN A 314 24.10 10.65 9.34
N THR A 315 24.48 10.79 8.07
CA THR A 315 23.64 11.43 7.04
C THR A 315 22.27 10.74 6.91
N GLN A 316 22.22 9.41 7.02
CA GLN A 316 20.96 8.65 7.00
C GLN A 316 20.10 8.91 8.25
N ILE A 317 20.71 9.02 9.43
CA ILE A 317 20.03 9.37 10.68
C ILE A 317 19.44 10.78 10.57
N GLU A 318 20.23 11.76 10.12
CA GLU A 318 19.78 13.14 9.96
C GLU A 318 18.62 13.27 8.98
N SER A 319 18.73 12.65 7.79
CA SER A 319 17.64 12.61 6.82
C SER A 319 16.36 12.02 7.42
N THR A 320 16.50 10.94 8.20
CA THR A 320 15.37 10.29 8.86
C THR A 320 14.72 11.21 9.89
N VAL A 321 15.53 11.91 10.69
CA VAL A 321 15.05 12.89 11.66
C VAL A 321 14.31 14.03 10.97
N ARG A 322 14.85 14.60 9.87
CA ARG A 322 14.20 15.67 9.09
C ARG A 322 12.87 15.19 8.50
N SER A 323 12.85 14.00 7.92
CA SER A 323 11.65 13.39 7.33
C SER A 323 10.52 13.26 8.36
N LEU A 324 10.83 12.66 9.52
CA LEU A 324 9.86 12.47 10.60
C LEU A 324 9.44 13.80 11.26
N GLY A 325 10.33 14.79 11.28
CA GLY A 325 10.01 16.14 11.73
C GLY A 325 8.98 16.82 10.84
N ARG A 326 9.14 16.73 9.52
CA ARG A 326 8.15 17.23 8.56
C ARG A 326 6.78 16.56 8.74
N GLU A 327 6.75 15.24 8.88
CA GLU A 327 5.49 14.51 9.10
C GLU A 327 4.80 14.97 10.40
N ALA A 328 5.57 15.21 11.46
CA ALA A 328 5.04 15.70 12.73
C ALA A 328 4.50 17.14 12.63
N LEU A 329 5.17 18.01 11.86
CA LEU A 329 4.67 19.35 11.57
C LEU A 329 3.38 19.32 10.75
N GLN A 330 3.32 18.48 9.72
CA GLN A 330 2.11 18.29 8.91
C GLN A 330 0.95 17.76 9.75
N TYR A 331 1.21 16.83 10.67
CA TYR A 331 0.22 16.34 11.62
C TYR A 331 -0.32 17.47 12.51
N ARG A 332 0.57 18.33 13.03
CA ARG A 332 0.19 19.52 13.82
C ARG A 332 -0.66 20.50 13.02
N GLU A 333 -0.27 20.82 11.79
CA GLU A 333 -1.02 21.73 10.91
C GLU A 333 -2.43 21.21 10.66
N LEU A 334 -2.57 19.92 10.36
CA LEU A 334 -3.87 19.29 10.15
C LEU A 334 -4.74 19.28 11.42
N ILE A 335 -4.15 19.09 12.61
CA ILE A 335 -4.88 19.25 13.88
C ILE A 335 -5.34 20.70 14.06
N ASN A 336 -4.49 21.68 13.80
CA ASN A 336 -4.83 23.09 13.91
C ASN A 336 -5.95 23.48 12.94
N GLU A 337 -5.94 22.98 11.71
CA GLU A 337 -7.03 23.18 10.75
C GLU A 337 -8.36 22.60 11.23
N LEU A 338 -8.34 21.45 11.91
CA LEU A 338 -9.55 20.81 12.43
C LEU A 338 -10.07 21.44 13.72
N THR A 339 -9.18 21.91 14.59
CA THR A 339 -9.54 22.50 15.89
C THR A 339 -9.85 23.99 15.78
N ASN A 340 -9.14 24.71 14.92
CA ASN A 340 -9.24 26.15 14.71
C ASN A 340 -9.30 26.48 13.20
N PRO A 341 -10.44 26.23 12.53
CA PRO A 341 -10.58 26.53 11.11
C PRO A 341 -10.38 28.04 10.87
N LYS A 342 -9.41 28.41 10.03
CA LYS A 342 -9.10 29.81 9.72
C LYS A 342 -10.35 30.54 9.18
N PRO A 343 -10.71 31.74 9.69
CA PRO A 343 -11.73 32.55 9.06
C PRO A 343 -11.18 33.26 7.81
N LYS A 344 -11.86 33.04 6.67
CA LYS A 344 -11.82 33.72 5.36
C LYS A 344 -10.72 33.34 4.35
N ALA A 345 -11.12 32.52 3.37
CA ALA A 345 -11.52 32.99 2.03
C ALA A 345 -12.57 32.00 1.49
N ALA A 346 -13.76 32.48 1.12
CA ALA A 346 -14.93 31.74 0.61
C ALA A 346 -15.14 30.33 1.23
N ALA A 347 -16.02 30.24 2.24
CA ALA A 347 -16.28 29.04 3.03
C ALA A 347 -16.44 27.75 2.20
N ILE A 348 -15.35 27.01 2.03
CA ILE A 348 -15.42 25.56 1.94
C ILE A 348 -15.63 25.10 3.38
N HIS A 349 -16.88 25.08 3.83
CA HIS A 349 -17.22 24.27 4.99
C HIS A 349 -16.78 22.85 4.65
N LEU A 350 -15.72 22.36 5.30
CA LEU A 350 -15.33 20.96 5.20
C LEU A 350 -16.57 20.15 5.54
N SER A 351 -17.09 19.43 4.55
CA SER A 351 -18.25 18.57 4.73
C SER A 351 -17.97 17.60 5.88
N ARG A 352 -19.02 17.14 6.56
CA ARG A 352 -18.89 16.13 7.63
C ARG A 352 -18.06 14.92 7.18
N GLN A 353 -18.06 14.59 5.89
CA GLN A 353 -17.25 13.50 5.38
C GLN A 353 -15.81 13.91 5.06
N GLU A 354 -15.52 15.14 4.64
CA GLU A 354 -14.13 15.63 4.58
C GLU A 354 -13.49 15.69 5.97
N LEU A 355 -14.24 16.12 6.99
CA LEU A 355 -13.80 16.07 8.40
C LEU A 355 -13.48 14.63 8.82
N LYS A 356 -14.42 13.69 8.66
CA LYS A 356 -14.17 12.25 8.90
C LYS A 356 -13.05 11.67 8.04
N SER A 357 -12.82 12.25 6.86
CA SER A 357 -11.72 11.84 5.99
C SER A 357 -10.38 12.25 6.53
N ARG A 358 -10.27 13.52 6.93
CA ARG A 358 -9.10 14.12 7.56
C ARG A 358 -8.81 13.50 8.91
N GLU A 359 -9.82 13.25 9.75
CA GLU A 359 -9.67 12.52 11.03
C GLU A 359 -9.11 11.11 10.82
N LYS A 360 -9.65 10.35 9.86
CA LYS A 360 -9.13 9.00 9.57
C LYS A 360 -7.71 9.06 8.99
N TYR A 361 -7.44 10.05 8.16
CA TYR A 361 -6.10 10.27 7.59
C TYR A 361 -5.10 10.61 8.71
N LEU A 362 -5.47 11.50 9.62
CA LEU A 362 -4.71 11.89 10.81
C LEU A 362 -4.42 10.69 11.72
N ALA A 363 -5.44 9.92 12.08
CA ALA A 363 -5.26 8.71 12.88
C ALA A 363 -4.33 7.70 12.18
N GLY A 364 -4.43 7.59 10.85
CA GLY A 364 -3.53 6.78 10.05
C GLY A 364 -2.09 7.32 10.02
N LEU A 365 -1.91 8.63 9.90
CA LEU A 365 -0.61 9.31 9.90
C LEU A 365 0.05 9.15 11.27
N GLU A 366 -0.67 9.41 12.36
CA GLU A 366 -0.23 9.23 13.74
C GLU A 366 0.32 7.83 13.99
N GLN A 367 -0.47 6.80 13.68
CA GLN A 367 -0.07 5.42 13.89
C GLN A 367 1.16 5.05 13.05
N ARG A 368 1.27 5.53 11.81
CA ARG A 368 2.42 5.24 10.94
C ARG A 368 3.68 5.95 11.42
N THR A 369 3.62 7.26 11.64
CA THR A 369 4.76 8.06 12.09
C THR A 369 5.21 7.64 13.49
N ALA A 370 4.31 7.28 14.40
CA ALA A 370 4.67 6.75 15.72
C ALA A 370 5.46 5.43 15.63
N ARG A 371 5.05 4.51 14.74
CA ARG A 371 5.79 3.27 14.46
C ARG A 371 7.16 3.59 13.87
N ASP A 372 7.22 4.49 12.89
CA ASP A 372 8.46 4.87 12.22
C ASP A 372 9.44 5.56 13.18
N ILE A 373 8.96 6.39 14.12
CA ILE A 373 9.76 6.96 15.21
C ILE A 373 10.33 5.86 16.11
N ALA A 374 9.53 4.84 16.46
CA ALA A 374 9.99 3.74 17.31
C ALA A 374 11.10 2.92 16.61
N LEU A 375 10.91 2.60 15.31
CA LEU A 375 11.91 1.93 14.49
C LEU A 375 13.20 2.76 14.39
N ALA A 376 13.08 4.06 14.11
CA ALA A 376 14.21 4.97 14.04
C ALA A 376 14.98 5.04 15.38
N ARG A 377 14.28 5.07 16.53
CA ARG A 377 14.94 5.04 17.86
C ARG A 377 15.75 3.77 18.07
N GLU A 378 15.19 2.61 17.76
CA GLU A 378 15.90 1.34 17.91
C GLU A 378 17.10 1.25 16.96
N ALA A 379 16.94 1.71 15.71
CA ALA A 379 18.03 1.77 14.75
C ALA A 379 19.16 2.73 15.20
N ILE A 380 18.83 3.91 15.73
CA ILE A 380 19.81 4.87 16.24
C ILE A 380 20.55 4.31 17.46
N LYS A 381 19.85 3.67 18.42
CA LYS A 381 20.50 3.03 19.57
C LYS A 381 21.54 1.98 19.16
N LYS A 382 21.20 1.17 18.15
CA LYS A 382 22.03 0.08 17.61
C LYS A 382 23.06 0.55 16.56
N SER A 383 23.07 1.82 16.21
CA SER A 383 24.01 2.38 15.22
C SER A 383 25.43 2.47 15.77
N GLU A 384 26.42 2.61 14.89
CA GLU A 384 27.82 2.89 15.27
C GLU A 384 28.10 4.40 15.45
N ALA A 385 27.06 5.25 15.43
CA ALA A 385 27.22 6.69 15.60
C ALA A 385 27.77 7.06 16.98
N SER A 386 28.37 8.25 17.08
CA SER A 386 28.91 8.76 18.34
C SER A 386 27.81 8.88 19.40
N LYS A 387 28.19 8.73 20.68
CA LYS A 387 27.22 8.84 21.78
C LYS A 387 26.49 10.20 21.80
N PRO A 388 27.17 11.36 21.61
CA PRO A 388 26.49 12.66 21.49
C PRO A 388 25.46 12.73 20.35
N ASP A 389 25.81 12.23 19.16
CA ASP A 389 24.91 12.29 17.99
C ASP A 389 23.66 11.41 18.19
N LYS A 390 23.84 10.24 18.81
CA LYS A 390 22.72 9.37 19.21
C LYS A 390 21.81 10.07 20.20
N GLU A 391 22.37 10.70 21.24
CA GLU A 391 21.58 11.38 22.27
C GLU A 391 20.76 12.52 21.68
N LEU A 392 21.35 13.32 20.81
CA LEU A 392 20.66 14.40 20.10
C LEU A 392 19.54 13.87 19.20
N ALA A 393 19.83 12.92 18.31
CA ALA A 393 18.82 12.37 17.40
C ALA A 393 17.65 11.73 18.16
N LEU A 394 17.95 11.03 19.27
CA LEU A 394 16.92 10.45 20.14
C LEU A 394 16.10 11.50 20.88
N ASP A 395 16.68 12.66 21.23
CA ASP A 395 15.93 13.76 21.84
C ASP A 395 15.00 14.43 20.82
N VAL A 396 15.47 14.69 19.60
CA VAL A 396 14.61 15.22 18.53
C VAL A 396 13.44 14.28 18.23
N LEU A 397 13.67 12.95 18.16
CA LEU A 397 12.59 11.97 18.02
C LEU A 397 11.66 11.90 19.24
N ARG A 398 12.13 12.25 20.45
CA ARG A 398 11.25 12.40 21.62
C ARG A 398 10.33 13.59 21.47
N GLN A 399 10.83 14.70 20.95
CA GLN A 399 10.05 15.90 20.70
C GLN A 399 9.02 15.68 19.59
N HIS A 400 9.39 15.10 18.44
CA HIS A 400 8.43 14.72 17.39
C HIS A 400 7.32 13.80 17.93
N SER A 401 7.68 12.82 18.75
CA SER A 401 6.70 11.92 19.37
C SER A 401 5.72 12.63 20.32
N ARG A 402 6.09 13.78 20.91
CA ARG A 402 5.16 14.59 21.72
C ARG A 402 4.16 15.32 20.82
N LEU A 403 4.58 15.82 19.67
CA LEU A 403 3.70 16.44 18.67
C LEU A 403 2.61 15.50 18.19
N MET A 404 2.95 14.22 17.99
CA MET A 404 2.01 13.22 17.51
C MET A 404 0.94 12.82 18.56
N LYS A 405 1.12 13.14 19.84
CA LYS A 405 0.20 12.70 20.92
C LYS A 405 -1.00 13.65 21.15
N GLY A 406 -1.23 14.62 20.26
CA GLY A 406 -2.42 15.48 20.32
C GLY A 406 -2.52 16.36 21.57
N VAL A 407 -1.39 16.66 22.24
CA VAL A 407 -1.38 17.58 23.37
C VAL A 407 -1.58 18.99 22.82
N SER A 408 -2.52 19.77 23.38
CA SER A 408 -2.61 21.21 23.17
C SER A 408 -1.23 21.83 23.41
N ILE A 409 -0.57 22.24 22.33
CA ILE A 409 0.76 22.84 22.37
C ILE A 409 0.53 24.26 22.86
N ASP A 410 0.87 24.52 24.11
CA ASP A 410 0.86 25.88 24.63
C ASP A 410 1.79 26.78 23.80
N ARG A 411 1.57 28.09 23.85
CA ARG A 411 2.26 29.10 23.03
C ARG A 411 3.79 29.11 23.25
N GLU A 412 4.30 28.57 24.35
CA GLU A 412 5.74 28.41 24.59
C GLU A 412 6.29 27.16 23.91
N THR A 413 5.55 26.05 23.93
CA THR A 413 5.89 24.85 23.18
C THR A 413 5.90 25.14 21.67
N ASP A 414 5.00 25.99 21.16
CA ASP A 414 5.00 26.40 19.74
C ASP A 414 6.25 27.21 19.36
N LYS A 415 6.64 28.17 20.21
CA LYS A 415 7.91 28.93 20.07
C LYS A 415 9.16 28.05 20.27
N PHE A 416 9.06 26.98 21.05
CA PHE A 416 10.13 26.00 21.22
C PHE A 416 10.28 25.13 19.97
N LEU A 417 9.18 24.80 19.29
CA LEU A 417 9.19 24.00 18.05
C LEU A 417 9.64 24.79 16.84
N ASP A 418 9.30 26.09 16.76
CA ASP A 418 9.91 26.98 15.77
C ASP A 418 11.41 27.16 16.02
N ARG A 419 11.82 27.18 17.30
CA ARG A 419 13.24 27.15 17.67
C ARG A 419 13.88 25.80 17.35
N LEU A 420 13.18 24.69 17.53
CA LEU A 420 13.66 23.35 17.20
C LEU A 420 13.80 23.17 15.67
N ALA A 421 12.83 23.65 14.90
CA ALA A 421 12.90 23.65 13.44
C ALA A 421 14.11 24.45 12.95
N LYS A 422 14.32 25.65 13.53
CA LYS A 422 15.53 26.45 13.31
C LYS A 422 16.79 25.80 13.86
N GLU A 423 16.73 25.04 14.96
CA GLU A 423 17.87 24.30 15.53
C GLU A 423 18.21 23.06 14.71
N VAL A 424 17.25 22.39 14.08
CA VAL A 424 17.48 21.27 13.15
C VAL A 424 18.09 21.78 11.84
N GLU A 425 17.63 22.95 11.38
CA GLU A 425 18.21 23.70 10.26
C GLU A 425 19.64 24.18 10.59
N ASN A 426 19.82 24.82 11.75
CA ASN A 426 21.13 25.24 12.28
C ASN A 426 22.03 24.06 12.67
N PHE A 427 21.50 22.88 13.00
CA PHE A 427 22.31 21.68 13.27
C PHE A 427 22.90 21.18 11.96
N GLY A 428 22.12 21.17 10.88
CA GLY A 428 22.61 20.92 9.53
C GLY A 428 23.63 21.94 9.03
N GLU A 429 23.62 23.18 9.56
CA GLU A 429 24.62 24.22 9.26
C GLU A 429 25.86 24.15 10.18
N ARG A 430 25.68 24.00 11.51
CA ARG A 430 26.78 23.87 12.49
C ARG A 430 27.60 22.60 12.27
N TYR A 431 26.98 21.52 11.79
CA TYR A 431 27.70 20.29 11.42
C TYR A 431 28.47 20.45 10.10
N ARG A 432 27.97 21.28 9.16
CA ARG A 432 28.70 21.72 7.96
C ARG A 432 29.92 22.57 8.32
N GLU A 433 29.79 23.47 9.30
CA GLU A 433 30.88 24.32 9.78
C GLU A 433 31.93 23.56 10.60
N LEU A 434 31.53 22.54 11.39
CA LEU A 434 32.45 21.68 12.13
C LEU A 434 33.20 20.66 11.25
N ARG A 435 32.69 20.35 10.04
CA ARG A 435 33.32 19.44 9.08
C ARG A 435 34.23 20.14 8.06
N ASN A 436 34.19 21.48 8.00
CA ASN A 436 35.10 22.28 7.19
C ASN A 436 36.24 22.82 8.07
N PRO A 437 37.43 22.18 8.10
CA PRO A 437 38.62 22.97 8.34
C PRO A 437 38.87 23.74 7.04
N ILE A 438 38.45 25.02 7.00
CA ILE A 438 38.80 26.02 5.96
C ILE A 438 38.76 25.44 4.53
N SER A 439 37.69 25.72 3.78
CA SER A 439 37.66 25.47 2.33
C SER A 439 38.55 26.47 1.57
N GLY A 440 39.85 26.44 1.85
CA GLY A 440 40.93 27.23 1.26
C GLY A 440 42.24 26.70 1.82
N GLU A 441 43.28 26.60 0.98
CA GLU A 441 44.56 25.95 1.28
C GLU A 441 45.06 26.14 2.73
N LEU A 442 45.63 25.07 3.31
CA LEU A 442 46.24 25.10 4.65
C LEU A 442 47.18 26.31 4.80
N PRO A 443 47.02 27.14 5.84
CA PRO A 443 47.80 28.36 6.00
C PRO A 443 49.28 28.03 6.22
N ARG A 444 50.14 28.61 5.38
CA ARG A 444 51.57 28.25 5.27
C ARG A 444 52.47 28.97 6.29
N GLY A 445 51.95 29.91 7.09
CA GLY A 445 52.74 30.75 8.02
C GLY A 445 52.34 30.66 9.50
N ALA A 446 53.31 30.89 10.41
CA ALA A 446 53.08 30.93 11.86
C ALA A 446 52.14 32.07 12.29
N LEU A 447 52.10 33.17 11.53
CA LEU A 447 51.29 34.35 11.82
C LEU A 447 49.79 34.10 11.55
N ASP A 448 49.46 33.36 10.49
CA ASP A 448 48.08 32.96 10.15
C ASP A 448 47.50 31.99 11.19
N ARG A 449 48.34 31.13 11.77
CA ARG A 449 47.94 30.26 12.88
C ARG A 449 47.56 31.06 14.12
N VAL A 450 48.30 32.13 14.42
CA VAL A 450 48.00 33.03 15.56
C VAL A 450 46.75 33.87 15.30
N GLN A 451 46.52 34.35 14.07
CA GLN A 451 45.31 35.09 13.72
C GLN A 451 44.06 34.20 13.75
N ASN A 452 44.13 33.00 13.17
CA ASN A 452 43.04 32.02 13.22
C ASN A 452 42.75 31.59 14.66
N ARG A 453 43.78 31.42 15.50
CA ARG A 453 43.60 31.17 16.93
C ARG A 453 42.87 32.31 17.63
N ARG A 454 43.22 33.58 17.37
CA ARG A 454 42.51 34.74 17.93
C ARG A 454 41.05 34.82 17.47
N ILE A 455 40.76 34.44 16.23
CA ILE A 455 39.40 34.39 15.69
C ILE A 455 38.59 33.30 16.41
N LEU A 456 39.16 32.11 16.58
CA LEU A 456 38.54 31.01 17.32
C LEU A 456 38.34 31.35 18.80
N GLU A 457 39.30 32.00 19.44
CA GLU A 457 39.19 32.48 20.83
C GLU A 457 38.08 33.54 20.96
N LYS A 458 37.99 34.48 20.00
CA LYS A 458 36.93 35.51 19.97
C LYS A 458 35.54 34.90 19.74
N GLN A 459 35.43 33.91 18.86
CA GLN A 459 34.19 33.18 18.61
C GLN A 459 33.78 32.34 19.82
N ALA A 460 34.73 31.66 20.45
CA ALA A 460 34.49 30.89 21.65
C ALA A 460 34.05 31.78 22.83
N LEU A 461 34.65 32.95 23.01
CA LEU A 461 34.20 33.96 23.98
C LEU A 461 32.77 34.44 23.71
N GLY A 462 32.38 34.57 22.45
CA GLY A 462 31.00 34.88 22.06
C GLY A 462 30.01 33.77 22.44
N ILE A 463 30.38 32.52 22.18
CA ILE A 463 29.58 31.34 22.53
C ILE A 463 29.47 31.19 24.05
N GLU A 464 30.56 31.39 24.78
CA GLU A 464 30.58 31.32 26.24
C GLU A 464 29.69 32.40 26.87
N LYS A 465 29.74 33.65 26.37
CA LYS A 465 28.80 34.71 26.77
C LYS A 465 27.35 34.33 26.50
N GLY A 466 27.06 33.71 25.36
CA GLY A 466 25.72 33.21 25.01
C GLY A 466 25.23 32.10 25.95
N ILE A 467 26.11 31.17 26.33
CA ILE A 467 25.80 30.10 27.29
C ILE A 467 25.52 30.68 28.68
N LEU A 468 26.34 31.64 29.15
CA LEU A 468 26.14 32.31 30.44
C LEU A 468 24.82 33.10 30.48
N GLN A 469 24.48 33.80 29.39
CA GLN A 469 23.22 34.50 29.25
C GLN A 469 22.03 33.53 29.27
N ALA A 470 22.13 32.40 28.55
CA ALA A 470 21.11 31.35 28.57
C ALA A 470 20.95 30.72 29.96
N GLN A 471 22.05 30.47 30.69
CA GLN A 471 22.00 29.97 32.07
C GLN A 471 21.27 30.95 33.01
N LYS A 472 21.54 32.26 32.88
CA LYS A 472 20.85 33.31 33.64
C LYS A 472 19.36 33.36 33.32
N MET A 473 18.99 33.26 32.05
CA MET A 473 17.59 33.22 31.61
C MET A 473 16.85 31.97 32.12
N VAL A 474 17.47 30.79 32.02
CA VAL A 474 16.89 29.54 32.53
C VAL A 474 16.72 29.59 34.04
N ARG A 475 17.66 30.19 34.79
CA ARG A 475 17.56 30.33 36.24
C ARG A 475 16.36 31.18 36.68
N LEU A 476 16.07 32.22 35.93
CA LEU A 476 14.97 33.18 36.19
C LEU A 476 13.64 32.76 35.54
N ALA A 477 13.65 31.73 34.68
CA ALA A 477 12.46 31.28 33.98
C ALA A 477 11.42 30.66 34.95
N PRO A 478 10.13 31.00 34.83
CA PRO A 478 9.05 30.49 35.68
C PRO A 478 8.64 29.05 35.29
N VAL A 479 9.63 28.16 35.14
CA VAL A 479 9.44 26.74 34.78
C VAL A 479 9.60 25.83 35.99
N ARG A 480 9.06 24.61 35.89
CA ARG A 480 9.16 23.60 36.95
C ARG A 480 10.64 23.31 37.31
N PRO A 481 11.00 23.15 38.60
CA PRO A 481 12.39 23.00 39.04
C PRO A 481 13.18 21.91 38.30
N LYS A 482 12.55 20.76 38.04
CA LYS A 482 13.17 19.62 37.33
C LYS A 482 13.56 19.93 35.88
N VAL A 483 12.81 20.80 35.21
CA VAL A 483 13.09 21.26 33.83
C VAL A 483 14.21 22.29 33.84
N ARG A 484 14.20 23.17 34.85
CA ARG A 484 15.27 24.14 35.09
C ARG A 484 16.62 23.47 35.35
N GLU A 485 16.64 22.44 36.19
CA GLU A 485 17.84 21.66 36.52
C GLU A 485 18.39 20.91 35.31
N ALA A 486 17.53 20.28 34.49
CA ALA A 486 17.94 19.59 33.28
C ALA A 486 18.57 20.55 32.26
N ALA A 487 17.93 21.71 32.03
CA ALA A 487 18.44 22.73 31.12
C ALA A 487 19.76 23.35 31.62
N GLN A 488 19.90 23.60 32.92
CA GLN A 488 21.16 24.07 33.51
C GLN A 488 22.27 23.02 33.41
N THR A 489 21.94 21.74 33.56
CA THR A 489 22.91 20.63 33.42
C THR A 489 23.43 20.55 31.99
N MET A 490 22.57 20.64 30.98
CA MET A 490 22.97 20.64 29.58
C MET A 490 23.83 21.87 29.22
N LEU A 491 23.46 23.07 29.67
CA LEU A 491 24.25 24.28 29.45
C LEU A 491 25.63 24.19 30.10
N LYS A 492 25.74 23.56 31.28
CA LYS A 492 27.02 23.33 31.97
C LYS A 492 27.89 22.30 31.25
N GLN A 493 27.29 21.27 30.67
CA GLN A 493 28.00 20.27 29.84
C GLN A 493 28.51 20.88 28.53
N HIS A 494 27.73 21.75 27.88
CA HIS A 494 28.18 22.49 26.70
C HIS A 494 29.34 23.45 27.01
N GLN A 495 29.27 24.16 28.15
CA GLN A 495 30.37 25.00 28.64
C GLN A 495 31.64 24.18 28.88
N GLN A 496 31.55 23.04 29.58
CA GLN A 496 32.68 22.15 29.82
C GLN A 496 33.27 21.56 28.53
N THR A 497 32.44 21.27 27.54
CA THR A 497 32.88 20.78 26.23
C THR A 497 33.64 21.85 25.48
N LEU A 498 33.16 23.10 25.50
CA LEU A 498 33.81 24.27 24.92
C LEU A 498 35.17 24.55 25.56
N SER A 499 35.26 24.51 26.90
CA SER A 499 36.53 24.71 27.62
C SER A 499 37.55 23.61 27.30
N ARG A 500 37.10 22.36 27.10
CA ARG A 500 37.97 21.22 26.71
C ARG A 500 38.47 21.31 25.28
N SER A 501 37.66 21.78 24.34
CA SER A 501 38.08 21.99 22.95
C SER A 501 39.06 23.15 22.80
N LEU A 502 38.96 24.19 23.64
CA LEU A 502 39.95 25.27 23.70
C LEU A 502 41.24 24.85 24.42
N GLY A 503 41.14 24.16 25.56
CA GLY A 503 42.30 23.69 26.34
C GLY A 503 43.21 22.68 25.63
N LYS A 504 42.70 21.98 24.60
CA LYS A 504 43.50 21.08 23.75
C LYS A 504 44.41 21.79 22.74
N THR A 505 44.38 23.13 22.66
CA THR A 505 45.26 23.92 21.78
C THR A 505 46.47 24.52 22.50
N GLN A 506 46.65 24.29 23.82
CA GLN A 506 47.78 24.80 24.60
C GLN A 506 48.92 23.79 24.85
N GLY A 507 48.86 22.59 24.28
CA GLY A 507 49.92 21.59 24.44
C GLY A 507 50.13 20.77 23.19
N LYS A 508 50.94 21.30 22.27
CA LYS A 508 51.88 20.59 21.39
C LYS A 508 52.66 21.59 20.55
#